data_AF-A0A7J9FQ36-F1
#
_entry.id   AF-A0A7J9FQ36-F1
#
_cell.length_a   1.000
_cell.length_b   1.000
_cell.length_c   1.000
_cell.angle_alpha   90.00
_cell.angle_beta   90.00
_cell.angle_gamma   90.00
#
_symmetry.space_group_name_H-M   'P 1'
#
loop_
_entity.id
_entity.type
_entity.pdbx_description
1 polymer ?
#
loop_
_entity_poly.entity_id
_entity_poly.type
_entity_poly.pdbx_seq_one_letter_code
_entity_poly.pdbx_strand_id
1 'polypeptide(L)'
;MVHLACSSKTEQRWQRLDSGWVKIKLDGFVSKNNTKAAIGGAVQNSDGEWLTGFNMVTGMDEIFRIEAQVIIERMKLAWLKGYKQVEINCDNVMLTNTICNGFTSISNIAKVRLIHEWCNKDWKVKFRHILRGSNKVVD
;
A
#
# COMPACT_ATOMS: atom_id res chain seq x y z
N MET A 1 -10.04 -19.34 1.75
CA MET A 1 -10.08 -19.03 0.31
C MET A 1 -9.48 -17.64 0.15
N VAL A 2 -8.32 -17.52 -0.50
CA VAL A 2 -7.58 -16.24 -0.61
C VAL A 2 -8.29 -15.32 -1.61
N HIS A 3 -8.89 -14.23 -1.12
CA HIS A 3 -9.46 -13.19 -1.97
C HIS A 3 -8.43 -12.08 -2.24
N LEU A 4 -7.26 -12.48 -2.77
CA LEU A 4 -6.26 -11.55 -3.26
C LEU A 4 -6.56 -11.25 -4.73
N ALA A 5 -6.96 -10.01 -5.02
CA ALA A 5 -7.11 -9.54 -6.39
C ALA A 5 -5.90 -8.65 -6.76
N CYS A 6 -5.27 -8.92 -7.89
CA CYS A 6 -4.22 -8.04 -8.42
C CYS A 6 -4.57 -7.54 -9.82
N SER A 7 -4.31 -6.24 -10.05
CA SER A 7 -4.34 -5.66 -11.39
C SER A 7 -3.01 -4.97 -11.67
N SER A 8 -2.31 -5.42 -12.71
CA SER A 8 -1.10 -4.80 -13.26
C SER A 8 -1.39 -3.69 -14.27
N LYS A 9 -2.67 -3.36 -14.52
CA LYS A 9 -3.03 -2.33 -15.50
C LYS A 9 -2.64 -0.95 -15.01
N THR A 10 -1.77 -0.31 -15.78
CA THR A 10 -1.32 1.08 -15.63
C THR A 10 -2.52 2.01 -15.87
N GLU A 11 -3.06 2.62 -14.83
CA GLU A 11 -4.17 3.58 -14.98
C GLU A 11 -3.80 4.95 -14.43
N GLN A 12 -3.82 5.95 -15.32
CA GLN A 12 -3.45 7.33 -15.02
C GLN A 12 -4.56 8.16 -14.34
N ARG A 13 -5.82 7.68 -14.32
CA ARG A 13 -6.97 8.46 -13.84
C ARG A 13 -7.58 7.82 -12.59
N TRP A 14 -7.98 8.64 -11.61
CA TRP A 14 -8.69 8.18 -10.42
C TRP A 14 -9.95 7.40 -10.83
N GLN A 15 -10.02 6.15 -10.41
CA GLN A 15 -11.23 5.34 -10.54
C GLN A 15 -11.94 5.26 -9.19
N ARG A 16 -13.26 5.47 -9.25
CA ARG A 16 -14.17 5.23 -8.12
C ARG A 16 -14.01 3.79 -7.68
N LEU A 17 -13.91 3.56 -6.37
CA LEU A 17 -13.86 2.19 -5.86
C LEU A 17 -15.27 1.60 -5.85
N ASP A 18 -15.34 0.27 -5.88
CA ASP A 18 -16.58 -0.42 -5.58
C ASP A 18 -17.06 -0.05 -4.17
N SER A 19 -18.38 -0.02 -3.96
CA SER A 19 -18.96 0.33 -2.66
C SER A 19 -18.41 -0.57 -1.54
N GLY A 20 -18.06 0.05 -0.41
CA GLY A 20 -17.50 -0.62 0.76
C GLY A 20 -16.00 -0.91 0.69
N TRP A 21 -15.29 -0.46 -0.34
CA TRP A 21 -13.82 -0.44 -0.39
C TRP A 21 -13.26 0.89 0.07
N VAL A 22 -12.13 0.82 0.77
CA VAL A 22 -11.32 2.00 1.10
C VAL A 22 -9.97 1.95 0.37
N LYS A 23 -9.45 3.12 0.02
CA LYS A 23 -8.12 3.28 -0.57
C LYS A 23 -7.22 3.99 0.43
N ILE A 24 -6.06 3.40 0.71
CA ILE A 24 -5.06 4.02 1.57
C ILE A 24 -3.91 4.53 0.70
N LYS A 25 -3.79 5.85 0.63
CA LYS A 25 -2.66 6.53 0.03
C LYS A 25 -1.62 6.80 1.12
N LEU A 26 -0.37 6.39 0.88
CA LEU A 26 0.77 6.91 1.62
C LEU A 26 1.71 7.58 0.63
N ASP A 27 2.21 8.74 1.01
CA ASP A 27 3.25 9.49 0.35
C ASP A 27 4.50 9.51 1.23
N GLY A 28 5.65 9.28 0.63
CA GLY A 28 6.92 9.09 1.32
C GLY A 28 7.85 10.26 1.08
N PHE A 29 8.35 10.85 2.16
CA PHE A 29 9.43 11.84 2.18
C PHE A 29 10.70 11.20 2.74
N VAL A 30 11.85 11.40 2.09
CA VAL A 30 13.16 10.94 2.59
C VAL A 30 13.98 12.16 3.00
N SER A 31 14.58 12.13 4.19
CA SER A 31 15.41 13.24 4.68
C SER A 31 16.67 13.39 3.83
N LYS A 32 17.14 14.64 3.64
CA LYS A 32 18.32 14.96 2.80
C LYS A 32 19.59 14.19 3.17
N ASN A 33 19.72 13.78 4.43
CA ASN A 33 20.86 13.03 4.93
C ASN A 33 20.67 11.51 4.86
N ASN A 34 19.59 11.01 4.24
CA ASN A 34 19.39 9.58 4.01
C ASN A 34 19.39 8.74 5.31
N THR A 35 18.93 9.31 6.43
CA THR A 35 18.88 8.59 7.72
C THR A 35 17.45 8.30 8.18
N LYS A 36 16.48 9.07 7.71
CA LYS A 36 15.08 8.97 8.12
C LYS A 36 14.17 9.12 6.90
N ALA A 37 13.14 8.30 6.85
CA ALA A 37 12.00 8.48 5.96
C ALA A 37 10.78 8.87 6.80
N ALA A 38 10.07 9.92 6.39
CA ALA A 38 8.75 10.25 6.89
C ALA A 38 7.72 9.79 5.87
N ILE A 39 6.61 9.21 6.31
CA ILE A 39 5.54 8.72 5.44
C ILE A 39 4.26 9.42 5.90
N GLY A 40 3.71 10.29 5.05
CA GLY A 40 2.41 10.92 5.24
C GLY A 40 1.31 10.09 4.56
N GLY A 41 0.11 10.07 5.11
CA GLY A 41 -0.94 9.16 4.68
C GLY A 41 -2.32 9.74 4.72
N ALA A 42 -3.18 9.27 3.81
CA ALA A 42 -4.61 9.57 3.80
C ALA A 42 -5.42 8.32 3.43
N VAL A 43 -6.50 8.09 4.17
CA VAL A 43 -7.53 7.10 3.83
C VAL A 43 -8.63 7.81 3.07
N GLN A 44 -9.03 7.27 1.92
CA GLN A 44 -10.15 7.75 1.13
C GLN A 44 -11.25 6.68 1.06
N ASN A 45 -12.51 7.09 1.12
CA ASN A 45 -13.64 6.21 0.86
C ASN A 45 -13.83 5.94 -0.64
N SER A 46 -14.85 5.16 -0.98
CA SER A 46 -15.20 4.83 -2.36
C SER A 46 -15.55 6.04 -3.22
N ASP A 47 -16.01 7.12 -2.61
CA ASP A 47 -16.40 8.37 -3.27
C ASP A 47 -15.22 9.36 -3.40
N GLY A 48 -14.05 8.99 -2.88
CA GLY A 48 -12.83 9.80 -2.95
C GLY A 48 -12.69 10.83 -1.83
N GLU A 49 -13.62 10.83 -0.87
CA GLU A 49 -13.59 11.70 0.30
C GLU A 49 -12.51 11.24 1.26
N TRP A 50 -11.77 12.21 1.82
CA TRP A 50 -10.72 11.95 2.78
C TRP A 50 -11.34 11.61 4.13
N LEU A 51 -11.18 10.37 4.58
CA LEU A 51 -11.70 9.90 5.86
C LEU A 51 -10.78 10.29 7.03
N THR A 52 -9.47 10.12 6.85
CA THR A 52 -8.49 10.43 7.90
C THR A 52 -7.07 10.51 7.34
N GLY A 53 -6.21 11.31 7.97
CA GLY A 53 -4.78 11.42 7.66
C GLY A 53 -3.89 10.89 8.79
N PHE A 54 -2.67 10.48 8.47
CA PHE A 54 -1.67 10.05 9.46
C PHE A 54 -0.24 10.29 8.98
N ASN A 55 0.73 10.20 9.89
CA ASN A 55 2.16 10.26 9.57
C ASN A 55 2.95 9.19 10.32
N MET A 56 4.11 8.79 9.79
CA MET A 56 5.02 7.82 10.39
C MET A 56 6.47 8.18 10.07
N VAL A 57 7.42 7.88 10.96
CA VAL A 57 8.86 8.04 10.72
C VAL A 57 9.56 6.68 10.82
N THR A 58 10.41 6.32 9.86
CA THR A 58 11.16 5.05 9.80
C THR A 58 12.62 5.27 9.35
N GLY A 59 13.51 4.31 9.62
CA GLY A 59 14.92 4.35 9.20
C GLY A 59 15.13 3.93 7.74
N MET A 60 16.28 4.23 7.16
CA MET A 60 16.60 3.80 5.80
C MET A 60 17.07 2.33 5.75
N ASP A 61 16.21 1.47 5.21
CA ASP A 61 16.59 0.22 4.56
C ASP A 61 16.47 0.42 3.03
N GLU A 62 17.01 -0.49 2.19
CA GLU A 62 16.79 -0.47 0.73
C GLU A 62 15.33 -0.11 0.36
N ILE A 63 15.13 0.73 -0.66
CA ILE A 63 13.80 1.29 -1.07
C ILE A 63 12.70 0.22 -1.05
N PHE A 64 13.00 -0.98 -1.53
CA PHE A 64 12.09 -2.13 -1.53
C PHE A 64 11.60 -2.55 -0.12
N ARG A 65 12.48 -2.53 0.88
CA ARG A 65 12.15 -2.84 2.29
C ARG A 65 11.39 -1.70 2.97
N ILE A 66 11.64 -0.45 2.57
CA ILE A 66 10.86 0.70 3.05
C ILE A 66 9.43 0.58 2.52
N GLU A 67 9.25 0.36 1.22
CA GLU A 67 7.91 0.25 0.63
C GLU A 67 7.16 -0.99 1.12
N ALA A 68 7.84 -2.11 1.36
CA ALA A 68 7.23 -3.25 2.03
C ALA A 68 6.75 -2.90 3.45
N GLN A 69 7.55 -2.14 4.21
CA GLN A 69 7.12 -1.63 5.52
C GLN A 69 5.91 -0.71 5.40
N VAL A 70 5.94 0.24 4.47
CA VAL A 70 4.83 1.17 4.17
C VAL A 70 3.54 0.38 3.92
N ILE A 71 3.58 -0.67 3.10
CA ILE A 71 2.41 -1.54 2.84
C ILE A 71 1.91 -2.21 4.13
N ILE A 72 2.79 -2.80 4.94
CA ILE A 72 2.41 -3.44 6.21
C ILE A 72 1.68 -2.44 7.13
N GLU A 73 2.16 -1.20 7.20
CA GLU A 73 1.55 -0.17 8.05
C GLU A 73 0.19 0.29 7.52
N ARG A 74 -0.01 0.36 6.19
CA ARG A 74 -1.35 0.57 5.60
C ARG A 74 -2.30 -0.54 6.01
N MET A 75 -1.84 -1.80 5.97
CA MET A 75 -2.66 -2.94 6.33
C MET A 75 -3.07 -2.93 7.81
N LYS A 76 -2.10 -2.67 8.71
CA LYS A 76 -2.34 -2.54 10.14
C LYS A 76 -3.37 -1.46 10.44
N LEU A 77 -3.20 -0.27 9.84
CA LEU A 77 -4.13 0.84 10.05
C LEU A 77 -5.54 0.48 9.57
N ALA A 78 -5.65 -0.11 8.37
CA ALA A 78 -6.95 -0.46 7.83
C ALA A 78 -7.69 -1.47 8.71
N TRP A 79 -6.95 -2.47 9.20
CA TRP A 79 -7.45 -3.47 10.11
C TRP A 79 -7.89 -2.87 11.45
N LEU A 80 -7.07 -1.98 12.03
CA LEU A 80 -7.40 -1.28 13.28
C LEU A 80 -8.67 -0.43 13.13
N LYS A 81 -8.92 0.14 11.95
CA LYS A 81 -10.13 0.89 11.62
C LYS A 81 -11.33 0.01 11.30
N GLY A 82 -11.18 -1.32 11.31
CA GLY A 82 -12.26 -2.28 11.07
C GLY A 82 -12.64 -2.45 9.60
N TYR A 83 -11.82 -1.99 8.64
CA TYR A 83 -12.13 -2.14 7.23
C TYR A 83 -11.95 -3.59 6.77
N LYS A 84 -12.95 -4.09 6.03
CA LYS A 84 -12.98 -5.46 5.52
C LYS A 84 -12.62 -5.59 4.04
N GLN A 85 -12.50 -4.48 3.31
CA GLN A 85 -12.15 -4.47 1.89
C GLN A 85 -11.23 -3.27 1.61
N VAL A 86 -10.00 -3.53 1.17
CA VAL A 86 -8.95 -2.50 1.10
C VAL A 86 -8.17 -2.59 -0.21
N GLU A 87 -8.09 -1.48 -0.95
CA GLU A 87 -7.22 -1.31 -2.11
C GLU A 87 -5.93 -0.59 -1.70
N ILE A 88 -4.79 -1.23 -1.91
CA ILE A 88 -3.45 -0.71 -1.62
C ILE A 88 -2.75 -0.39 -2.94
N ASN A 89 -2.43 0.89 -3.11
CA ASN A 89 -1.64 1.36 -4.26
C ASN A 89 -0.15 1.27 -3.94
N CYS A 90 0.63 0.67 -4.83
CA CYS A 90 2.09 0.60 -4.74
C CYS A 90 2.71 1.16 -6.02
N ASP A 91 3.70 2.03 -5.90
CA ASP A 91 4.45 2.61 -7.03
C ASP A 91 5.73 1.86 -7.37
N ASN A 92 6.04 0.80 -6.61
CA ASN A 92 7.11 -0.13 -6.92
C ASN A 92 6.58 -1.34 -7.68
N VAL A 93 6.93 -1.39 -8.97
CA VAL A 93 6.57 -2.47 -9.88
C VAL A 93 7.14 -3.83 -9.44
N MET A 94 8.35 -3.86 -8.87
CA MET A 94 9.00 -5.09 -8.41
C MET A 94 8.29 -5.68 -7.20
N LEU A 95 7.92 -4.82 -6.25
CA LEU A 95 7.17 -5.23 -5.06
C LEU A 95 5.75 -5.66 -5.43
N THR A 96 5.09 -4.92 -6.33
CA THR A 96 3.77 -5.29 -6.85
C THR A 96 3.82 -6.65 -7.56
N ASN A 97 4.79 -6.88 -8.45
CA ASN A 97 4.96 -8.17 -9.12
C ASN A 97 5.25 -9.30 -8.14
N THR A 98 6.07 -9.06 -7.10
CA THR A 98 6.36 -10.06 -6.07
C THR A 98 5.10 -10.49 -5.33
N ILE A 99 4.21 -9.53 -5.02
CA ILE A 99 2.92 -9.78 -4.36
C ILE A 99 1.95 -10.49 -5.30
N CYS A 100 1.78 -9.97 -6.51
CA CYS A 100 0.76 -10.43 -7.44
C CYS A 100 1.06 -11.79 -8.05
N ASN A 101 2.34 -12.13 -8.22
CA ASN A 101 2.75 -13.43 -8.73
C ASN A 101 2.86 -14.50 -7.62
N GLY A 102 2.41 -14.19 -6.39
CA GLY A 102 2.40 -15.15 -5.29
C GLY A 102 3.78 -15.49 -4.70
N PHE A 103 4.82 -14.76 -5.07
CA PHE A 103 6.19 -15.00 -4.58
C PHE A 103 6.42 -14.48 -3.15
N THR A 104 5.41 -13.86 -2.53
CA THR A 104 5.56 -13.29 -1.19
C THR A 104 5.86 -14.31 -0.10
N SER A 105 5.33 -15.53 -0.22
CA SER A 105 5.49 -16.58 0.80
C SER A 105 6.90 -17.17 0.85
N ILE A 106 7.62 -17.16 -0.28
CA ILE A 106 8.98 -17.71 -0.43
C ILE A 106 10.08 -16.64 -0.43
N SER A 107 9.71 -15.37 -0.24
CA SER A 107 10.69 -14.27 -0.23
C SER A 107 11.68 -14.40 0.93
N ASN A 108 12.95 -14.15 0.64
CA ASN A 108 14.00 -14.01 1.66
C ASN A 108 13.86 -12.72 2.50
N ILE A 109 12.98 -11.81 2.11
CA ILE A 109 12.71 -10.56 2.83
C ILE A 109 11.55 -10.78 3.80
N ALA A 110 11.84 -10.72 5.11
CA ALA A 110 10.86 -10.96 6.17
C ALA A 110 9.60 -10.07 6.05
N LYS A 111 9.77 -8.79 5.68
CA LYS A 111 8.66 -7.85 5.47
C LYS A 111 7.70 -8.30 4.36
N VAL A 112 8.22 -8.92 3.30
CA VAL A 112 7.39 -9.45 2.20
C VAL A 112 6.59 -10.67 2.64
N ARG A 113 7.17 -11.55 3.45
CA ARG A 113 6.44 -12.67 4.06
C ARG A 113 5.34 -12.20 5.00
N LEU A 114 5.59 -11.13 5.76
CA LEU A 114 4.57 -10.53 6.63
C LEU A 114 3.39 -9.96 5.80
N ILE A 115 3.65 -9.34 4.63
CA ILE A 115 2.57 -8.91 3.72
C ILE A 115 1.67 -10.10 3.32
N HIS A 116 2.26 -11.26 3.03
CA HIS A 116 1.49 -12.47 2.73
C HIS A 116 0.60 -12.89 3.91
N GLU A 117 1.12 -12.90 5.13
CA GLU A 117 0.34 -13.21 6.34
C GLU A 117 -0.84 -12.25 6.53
N TRP A 118 -0.64 -10.96 6.28
CA TRP A 118 -1.72 -9.97 6.31
C TRP A 118 -2.77 -10.24 5.24
N CYS A 119 -2.39 -10.60 4.02
CA CYS A 119 -3.32 -10.95 2.94
C CYS A 119 -4.20 -12.16 3.29
N ASN A 120 -3.79 -13.01 4.23
CA ASN A 120 -4.51 -14.22 4.65
C ASN A 120 -5.48 -14.00 5.82
N LYS A 121 -5.63 -12.77 6.34
CA LYS A 121 -6.64 -12.46 7.37
C LYS A 121 -8.06 -12.47 6.79
N ASP A 122 -9.06 -12.35 7.67
CA ASP A 122 -10.48 -12.24 7.31
C ASP A 122 -10.85 -10.83 6.79
N TRP A 123 -10.42 -10.54 5.57
CA TRP A 123 -10.70 -9.33 4.79
C TRP A 123 -10.31 -9.54 3.32
N LYS A 124 -10.73 -8.63 2.43
CA LYS A 124 -10.36 -8.62 1.02
C LYS A 124 -9.28 -7.56 0.78
N VAL A 125 -8.20 -7.95 0.11
CA VAL A 125 -7.09 -7.04 -0.22
C VAL A 125 -6.88 -7.03 -1.71
N LYS A 126 -6.76 -5.82 -2.27
CA LYS A 126 -6.45 -5.60 -3.68
C LYS A 126 -5.20 -4.76 -3.82
N PHE A 127 -4.25 -5.20 -4.64
CA PHE A 127 -3.07 -4.41 -4.97
C PHE A 127 -3.19 -3.81 -6.37
N ARG A 128 -2.77 -2.55 -6.48
CA ARG A 128 -2.75 -1.82 -7.75
C ARG A 128 -1.43 -1.09 -7.90
N HIS A 129 -0.78 -1.27 -9.04
CA HIS A 129 0.41 -0.51 -9.39
C HIS A 129 0.01 0.93 -9.81
N ILE A 130 0.71 1.95 -9.31
CA ILE A 130 0.52 3.35 -9.71
C ILE A 130 1.84 4.00 -10.15
N LEU A 131 1.84 4.86 -11.16
CA LEU A 131 3.05 5.59 -11.54
C LEU A 131 3.30 6.75 -10.57
N ARG A 132 4.56 6.97 -10.20
CA ARG A 132 5.01 8.08 -9.34
C ARG A 132 4.51 9.47 -9.80
N GLY A 133 4.29 9.65 -11.11
CA GLY A 133 3.75 10.89 -11.70
C GLY A 133 2.22 11.07 -11.64
N SER A 134 1.48 10.07 -11.16
CA SER A 134 0.00 10.11 -11.05
C SER A 134 -0.50 10.63 -9.70
N ASN A 135 0.42 11.04 -8.80
CA ASN A 135 0.08 11.62 -7.49
C ASN A 135 0.08 13.17 -7.49
N LYS A 136 0.01 13.81 -8.68
CA LYS A 136 0.02 15.28 -8.92
C LYS A 136 -1.14 16.09 -8.30
N VAL A 137 -1.82 15.58 -7.28
CA VAL A 137 -2.79 16.33 -6.48
C VAL A 137 -2.21 16.69 -5.10
N VAL A 138 -1.01 16.19 -4.76
CA VAL A 138 -0.28 16.58 -3.56
C VAL A 138 1.21 16.65 -3.92
N ASP A 139 1.61 17.75 -4.55
CA ASP A 139 2.96 18.32 -4.46
C ASP A 139 2.79 19.72 -3.85
#